data_AF-E9I6Y2-F1
#
_entry.id   AF-E9I6Y2-F1
#
_cell.length_a   1.000
_cell.length_b   1.000
_cell.length_c   1.000
_cell.angle_alpha   90.00
_cell.angle_beta   90.00
_cell.angle_gamma   90.00
#
_symmetry.space_group_name_H-M   'P 1'
#
loop_
_entity.id
_entity.type
_entity.pdbx_description
1 polymer ?
#
loop_
_entity_poly.entity_id
_entity_poly.type
_entity_poly.pdbx_seq_one_letter_code
_entity_poly.pdbx_strand_id
1 'polypeptide(L)'
;MDYFLKAMFYIDSREGDCGQVVFDYNIFEAGPGFVAYFRSLNSSGGVPGIVFRSNWNENTATAKNLVIEGRAHADARFLYAENVASAIRFEDTPLGTCELIGSALQTDNCNLQNLTMLKADAASTSIHTMARMFSGTSPAHVSTIAHPTNAEGLRTPWFRMPLPFMRASSQSGKVVMRYDAQQPITLLQDRPVKSVTQLAGNPFGDGNAQRISLASSPNTPFAQTATLKGSGWLLTTYIYKLLSESPVRITITGTKGISGEGEMVSREWEMLANISKFICDKEENVTVYHRTDNGSNLLVARVAMISFERLQDAVDFLNAKILPF
;
A
#
# COMPACT_ATOMS: atom_id res chain seq x y z
N MET A 1 -33.98 -22.22 -2.96
CA MET A 1 -33.39 -20.88 -2.94
C MET A 1 -32.01 -21.07 -3.53
N ASP A 2 -31.87 -20.74 -4.81
CA ASP A 2 -30.83 -21.30 -5.65
C ASP A 2 -29.47 -20.63 -5.38
N TYR A 3 -28.51 -21.46 -5.00
CA TYR A 3 -27.11 -21.12 -4.85
C TYR A 3 -26.49 -21.01 -6.24
N PHE A 4 -26.55 -19.84 -6.86
CA PHE A 4 -25.83 -19.62 -8.12
C PHE A 4 -24.40 -19.16 -7.83
N LEU A 5 -23.45 -20.03 -8.15
CA LEU A 5 -22.03 -19.74 -8.31
C LEU A 5 -21.87 -18.41 -9.05
N LYS A 6 -21.25 -17.42 -8.40
CA LYS A 6 -20.91 -16.15 -9.05
C LYS A 6 -19.40 -16.00 -9.09
N ALA A 7 -18.72 -16.96 -9.71
CA ALA A 7 -17.34 -16.77 -10.15
C ALA A 7 -17.31 -17.03 -11.67
N MET A 8 -16.69 -16.15 -12.45
CA MET A 8 -16.51 -16.41 -13.89
C MET A 8 -15.53 -17.58 -14.11
N PHE A 9 -14.50 -17.66 -13.26
CA PHE A 9 -13.54 -18.75 -13.24
C PHE A 9 -13.40 -19.31 -11.83
N TYR A 10 -13.49 -20.64 -11.70
CA TYR A 10 -13.27 -21.37 -10.46
C TYR A 10 -12.20 -22.44 -10.68
N ILE A 11 -11.16 -22.44 -9.85
CA ILE A 11 -10.12 -23.48 -9.84
C ILE A 11 -9.91 -23.99 -8.41
N ASP A 12 -10.05 -25.30 -8.23
CA ASP A 12 -9.66 -26.02 -7.01
C ASP A 12 -8.88 -27.27 -7.45
N SER A 13 -7.58 -27.08 -7.70
CA SER A 13 -6.69 -28.14 -8.15
C SER A 13 -5.66 -28.44 -7.08
N ARG A 14 -5.98 -29.43 -6.24
CA ARG A 14 -5.17 -29.84 -5.10
C ARG A 14 -4.06 -30.83 -5.49
N GLU A 15 -4.16 -31.41 -6.67
CA GLU A 15 -3.15 -32.30 -7.23
C GLU A 15 -1.89 -31.50 -7.59
N GLY A 16 -0.70 -32.10 -7.45
CA GLY A 16 0.55 -31.47 -7.90
C GLY A 16 0.63 -31.41 -9.43
N ASP A 17 1.59 -30.65 -9.97
CA ASP A 17 1.87 -30.59 -11.42
C ASP A 17 0.70 -30.09 -12.30
N CYS A 18 -0.17 -29.22 -11.78
CA CYS A 18 -1.34 -28.73 -12.52
C CYS A 18 -1.03 -27.75 -13.67
N GLY A 19 0.25 -27.57 -14.03
CA GLY A 19 0.67 -26.69 -15.11
C GLY A 19 0.44 -25.21 -14.82
N GLN A 20 0.08 -24.46 -15.86
CA GLN A 20 -0.14 -23.01 -15.83
C GLN A 20 -1.45 -22.66 -16.53
N VAL A 21 -2.20 -21.72 -15.95
CA VAL A 21 -3.36 -21.09 -16.57
C VAL A 21 -2.98 -19.67 -17.01
N VAL A 22 -3.16 -19.36 -18.29
CA VAL A 22 -2.90 -18.03 -18.85
C VAL A 22 -4.19 -17.45 -19.41
N PHE A 23 -4.56 -16.28 -18.90
CA PHE A 23 -5.57 -15.40 -19.46
C PHE A 23 -4.86 -14.30 -20.24
N ASP A 24 -4.85 -14.40 -21.57
CA ASP A 24 -4.19 -13.44 -22.46
C ASP A 24 -5.22 -12.68 -23.31
N TYR A 25 -5.17 -11.34 -23.31
CA TYR A 25 -6.04 -10.44 -24.09
C TYR A 25 -7.55 -10.66 -23.93
N ASN A 26 -8.01 -10.99 -22.73
CA ASN A 26 -9.43 -11.16 -22.44
C ASN A 26 -10.09 -9.85 -22.00
N ILE A 27 -11.40 -9.79 -22.20
CA ILE A 27 -12.28 -8.74 -21.70
C ILE A 27 -13.17 -9.38 -20.65
N PHE A 28 -13.07 -8.93 -19.40
CA PHE A 28 -13.95 -9.35 -18.31
C PHE A 28 -15.01 -8.26 -18.08
N GLU A 29 -16.25 -8.52 -18.50
CA GLU A 29 -17.40 -7.59 -18.41
C GLU A 29 -18.48 -8.12 -17.47
N ALA A 30 -19.19 -7.20 -16.79
CA ALA A 30 -20.48 -7.45 -16.13
C ALA A 30 -20.60 -8.73 -15.25
N GLY A 31 -19.56 -9.06 -14.48
CA GLY A 31 -19.57 -10.22 -13.58
C GLY A 31 -20.43 -9.99 -12.33
N PRO A 32 -21.40 -10.87 -11.98
CA PRO A 32 -22.29 -10.65 -10.84
C PRO A 32 -21.65 -11.02 -9.48
N GLY A 33 -20.34 -11.25 -9.41
CA GLY A 33 -19.63 -11.70 -8.21
C GLY A 33 -18.11 -11.63 -8.37
N PHE A 34 -17.44 -12.78 -8.46
CA PHE A 34 -16.01 -12.91 -8.63
C PHE A 34 -15.63 -13.05 -10.11
N VAL A 35 -14.53 -12.43 -10.54
CA VAL A 35 -13.95 -12.76 -11.85
C VAL A 35 -13.20 -14.08 -11.72
N ALA A 36 -12.26 -14.17 -10.77
CA ALA A 36 -11.47 -15.36 -10.51
C ALA A 36 -11.58 -15.81 -9.04
N TYR A 37 -11.85 -17.11 -8.85
CA TYR A 37 -11.87 -17.78 -7.55
C TYR A 37 -10.95 -19.00 -7.59
N PHE A 38 -9.81 -18.91 -6.91
CA PHE A 38 -8.80 -19.97 -6.84
C PHE A 38 -8.69 -20.48 -5.41
N ARG A 39 -9.13 -21.71 -5.15
CA ARG A 39 -9.13 -22.32 -3.82
C ARG A 39 -7.85 -23.10 -3.51
N SER A 40 -7.23 -23.64 -4.56
CA SER A 40 -5.97 -24.35 -4.51
C SER A 40 -5.44 -24.47 -5.94
N LEU A 41 -4.14 -24.27 -6.10
CA LEU A 41 -3.42 -24.66 -7.31
C LEU A 41 -1.99 -24.99 -6.91
N ASN A 42 -1.65 -26.26 -6.95
CA ASN A 42 -0.29 -26.73 -6.72
C ASN A 42 0.43 -26.88 -8.06
N SER A 43 1.20 -25.87 -8.46
CA SER A 43 2.15 -26.00 -9.57
C SER A 43 3.50 -26.46 -9.04
N SER A 44 4.02 -27.57 -9.55
CA SER A 44 5.44 -27.92 -9.42
C SER A 44 6.16 -27.55 -10.72
N GLY A 45 7.42 -27.10 -10.64
CA GLY A 45 8.26 -26.87 -11.82
C GLY A 45 8.52 -25.41 -12.23
N GLY A 46 8.51 -24.45 -11.31
CA GLY A 46 9.04 -23.09 -11.58
C GLY A 46 8.25 -22.25 -12.60
N VAL A 47 7.06 -22.71 -13.01
CA VAL A 47 6.13 -21.96 -13.87
C VAL A 47 5.13 -21.24 -12.96
N PRO A 48 4.85 -19.93 -13.15
CA PRO A 48 3.76 -19.24 -12.44
C PRO A 48 2.45 -19.97 -12.73
N GLY A 49 1.70 -20.38 -11.72
CA GLY A 49 0.53 -21.22 -11.96
C GLY A 49 -0.63 -20.45 -12.60
N ILE A 50 -0.73 -19.13 -12.41
CA ILE A 50 -1.80 -18.31 -12.99
C ILE A 50 -1.24 -16.98 -13.50
N VAL A 51 -1.50 -16.65 -14.76
CA VAL A 51 -1.06 -15.40 -15.39
C VAL A 51 -2.25 -14.69 -16.04
N PHE A 52 -2.40 -13.39 -15.76
CA PHE A 52 -3.30 -12.49 -16.45
C PHE A 52 -2.47 -11.46 -17.22
N ARG A 53 -2.45 -11.55 -18.56
CA ARG A 53 -1.72 -10.64 -19.44
C ARG A 53 -2.65 -9.80 -20.31
N SER A 54 -2.42 -8.48 -20.30
CA SER A 54 -3.09 -7.50 -21.15
C SER A 54 -4.61 -7.67 -21.21
N ASN A 55 -5.23 -8.04 -20.09
CA ASN A 55 -6.67 -8.17 -20.01
C ASN A 55 -7.29 -6.82 -19.66
N TRP A 56 -8.49 -6.59 -20.16
CA TRP A 56 -9.32 -5.48 -19.74
C TRP A 56 -10.37 -5.97 -18.74
N ASN A 57 -10.63 -5.17 -17.70
CA ASN A 57 -11.58 -5.50 -16.66
C ASN A 57 -12.53 -4.33 -16.40
N GLU A 58 -13.83 -4.59 -16.53
CA GLU A 58 -14.87 -3.64 -16.16
C GLU A 58 -15.07 -3.67 -14.63
N ASN A 59 -14.94 -2.52 -13.97
CA ASN A 59 -15.03 -2.42 -12.51
C ASN A 59 -16.50 -2.45 -12.02
N THR A 60 -17.28 -3.49 -12.34
CA THR A 60 -18.75 -3.47 -12.18
C THR A 60 -19.35 -4.54 -11.26
N ALA A 61 -18.54 -5.38 -10.61
CA ALA A 61 -19.06 -6.38 -9.67
C ALA A 61 -19.40 -5.76 -8.29
N THR A 62 -20.69 -5.55 -8.02
CA THR A 62 -21.20 -4.91 -6.78
C THR A 62 -22.00 -5.85 -5.87
N ALA A 63 -22.04 -7.14 -6.19
CA ALA A 63 -22.84 -8.10 -5.44
C ALA A 63 -22.32 -8.29 -4.01
N LYS A 64 -23.25 -8.53 -3.09
CA LYS A 64 -23.01 -8.74 -1.66
C LYS A 64 -23.53 -10.08 -1.21
N ASN A 65 -23.05 -10.56 -0.07
CA ASN A 65 -23.50 -11.81 0.58
C ASN A 65 -23.44 -13.02 -0.36
N LEU A 66 -22.30 -13.17 -1.03
CA LEU A 66 -22.05 -14.25 -1.97
C LEU A 66 -21.72 -15.53 -1.21
N VAL A 67 -22.14 -16.67 -1.75
CA VAL A 67 -21.77 -17.99 -1.22
C VAL A 67 -21.10 -18.79 -2.33
N ILE A 68 -19.86 -19.19 -2.11
CA ILE A 68 -19.09 -20.07 -3.00
C ILE A 68 -18.60 -21.22 -2.14
N GLU A 69 -18.84 -22.48 -2.56
CA GLU A 69 -18.43 -23.66 -1.79
C GLU A 69 -18.92 -23.66 -0.33
N GLY A 70 -20.13 -23.14 -0.10
CA GLY A 70 -20.71 -23.02 1.24
C GLY A 70 -20.06 -21.96 2.13
N ARG A 71 -19.06 -21.22 1.63
CA ARG A 71 -18.40 -20.12 2.35
C ARG A 71 -19.06 -18.79 2.00
N ALA A 72 -19.38 -18.02 3.04
CA ALA A 72 -19.95 -16.69 2.89
C ALA A 72 -18.86 -15.66 2.62
N HIS A 73 -19.10 -14.80 1.63
CA HIS A 73 -18.28 -13.67 1.26
C HIS A 73 -19.13 -12.40 1.29
N ALA A 74 -18.68 -11.39 2.03
CA ALA A 74 -19.43 -10.16 2.22
C ALA A 74 -19.63 -9.39 0.90
N ASP A 75 -18.59 -9.31 0.06
CA ASP A 75 -18.55 -8.49 -1.15
C ASP A 75 -17.92 -9.25 -2.33
N ALA A 76 -18.33 -8.88 -3.54
CA ALA A 76 -17.71 -9.23 -4.80
C ALA A 76 -16.23 -8.78 -4.88
N ARG A 77 -15.41 -9.53 -5.62
CA ARG A 77 -13.98 -9.24 -5.80
C ARG A 77 -13.55 -9.59 -7.22
N PHE A 78 -12.53 -8.92 -7.73
CA PHE A 78 -11.89 -9.38 -8.96
C PHE A 78 -11.24 -10.75 -8.74
N LEU A 79 -10.41 -10.88 -7.70
CA LEU A 79 -9.67 -12.10 -7.40
C LEU A 79 -9.91 -12.56 -5.97
N TYR A 80 -10.19 -13.85 -5.80
CA TYR A 80 -10.01 -14.59 -4.55
C TYR A 80 -8.99 -15.69 -4.77
N ALA A 81 -7.96 -15.75 -3.94
CA ALA A 81 -6.97 -16.80 -3.96
C ALA A 81 -6.68 -17.32 -2.55
N GLU A 82 -6.87 -18.61 -2.35
CA GLU A 82 -6.57 -19.34 -1.13
C GLU A 82 -5.57 -20.44 -1.46
N ASN A 83 -4.50 -20.55 -0.68
CA ASN A 83 -3.48 -21.62 -0.77
C ASN A 83 -3.01 -21.93 -2.21
N VAL A 84 -2.86 -20.90 -3.03
CA VAL A 84 -2.26 -21.03 -4.36
C VAL A 84 -0.74 -21.04 -4.15
N ALA A 85 -0.14 -22.23 -4.25
CA ALA A 85 1.29 -22.44 -3.98
C ALA A 85 2.19 -21.69 -4.98
N SER A 86 1.68 -21.46 -6.19
CA SER A 86 2.33 -20.71 -7.25
C SER A 86 2.02 -19.22 -7.19
N ALA A 87 2.92 -18.36 -7.65
CA ALA A 87 2.59 -16.93 -7.80
C ALA A 87 1.49 -16.73 -8.87
N ILE A 88 0.49 -15.92 -8.53
CA ILE A 88 -0.51 -15.36 -9.45
C ILE A 88 0.09 -14.07 -10.02
N ARG A 89 0.33 -14.01 -11.32
CA ARG A 89 0.96 -12.86 -11.97
C ARG A 89 -0.03 -12.08 -12.82
N PHE A 90 -0.01 -10.76 -12.68
CA PHE A 90 -0.66 -9.82 -13.57
C PHE A 90 0.38 -9.05 -14.37
N GLU A 91 0.17 -8.92 -15.67
CA GLU A 91 1.03 -8.21 -16.61
C GLU A 91 0.15 -7.24 -17.40
N ASP A 92 0.40 -5.94 -17.31
CA ASP A 92 -0.35 -4.89 -18.03
C ASP A 92 -1.89 -5.02 -17.91
N THR A 93 -2.36 -5.57 -16.79
CA THR A 93 -3.77 -5.82 -16.52
C THR A 93 -4.18 -4.99 -15.31
N PRO A 94 -5.25 -4.16 -15.36
CA PRO A 94 -5.73 -3.43 -14.21
C PRO A 94 -6.34 -4.39 -13.19
N LEU A 95 -5.92 -4.27 -11.92
CA LEU A 95 -6.46 -5.11 -10.84
C LEU A 95 -7.64 -4.42 -10.18
N GLY A 96 -8.72 -5.17 -9.93
CA GLY A 96 -9.78 -4.76 -9.02
C GLY A 96 -9.52 -5.23 -7.59
N THR A 97 -10.55 -5.24 -6.74
CA THR A 97 -10.48 -5.78 -5.38
C THR A 97 -9.97 -7.22 -5.35
N CYS A 98 -9.00 -7.52 -4.49
CA CYS A 98 -8.40 -8.84 -4.36
C CYS A 98 -8.46 -9.35 -2.89
N GLU A 99 -8.55 -10.66 -2.71
CA GLU A 99 -8.34 -11.32 -1.41
C GLU A 99 -7.38 -12.51 -1.58
N LEU A 100 -6.33 -12.53 -0.76
CA LEU A 100 -5.27 -13.53 -0.73
C LEU A 100 -5.22 -14.16 0.66
N ILE A 101 -5.19 -15.50 0.70
CA ILE A 101 -5.02 -16.30 1.92
C ILE A 101 -3.91 -17.32 1.61
N GLY A 102 -2.78 -17.23 2.31
CA GLY A 102 -1.60 -18.06 2.03
C GLY A 102 -1.17 -18.10 0.56
N SER A 103 -1.34 -17.00 -0.19
CA SER A 103 -1.12 -16.96 -1.65
C SER A 103 -0.20 -15.80 -2.05
N ALA A 104 0.51 -15.94 -3.17
CA ALA A 104 1.40 -14.91 -3.70
C ALA A 104 0.81 -14.21 -4.93
N LEU A 105 0.79 -12.88 -4.90
CA LEU A 105 0.40 -12.02 -6.03
C LEU A 105 1.62 -11.25 -6.54
N GLN A 106 1.81 -11.25 -7.85
CA GLN A 106 2.80 -10.44 -8.53
C GLN A 106 2.11 -9.57 -9.56
N THR A 107 2.47 -8.29 -9.64
CA THR A 107 2.00 -7.41 -10.72
C THR A 107 3.18 -6.82 -11.46
N ASP A 108 3.05 -6.66 -12.76
CA ASP A 108 4.09 -6.10 -13.62
C ASP A 108 3.48 -5.11 -14.60
N ASN A 109 3.92 -3.85 -14.53
CA ASN A 109 3.38 -2.74 -15.32
C ASN A 109 1.85 -2.58 -15.20
N CYS A 110 1.25 -2.99 -14.08
CA CYS A 110 -0.20 -2.92 -13.89
C CYS A 110 -0.66 -1.52 -13.44
N ASN A 111 -1.86 -1.14 -13.87
CA ASN A 111 -2.58 -0.03 -13.25
C ASN A 111 -3.22 -0.49 -11.94
N LEU A 112 -2.74 0.03 -10.81
CA LEU A 112 -3.25 -0.29 -9.46
C LEU A 112 -4.32 0.68 -8.96
N GLN A 113 -4.76 1.65 -9.78
CA GLN A 113 -5.79 2.61 -9.39
C GLN A 113 -7.08 1.93 -8.88
N ASN A 114 -7.46 0.81 -9.50
CA ASN A 114 -8.66 0.07 -9.16
C ASN A 114 -8.41 -1.00 -8.06
N LEU A 115 -7.17 -1.15 -7.59
CA LEU A 115 -6.83 -2.00 -6.45
C LEU A 115 -7.14 -1.25 -5.14
N THR A 116 -8.42 -0.93 -4.96
CA THR A 116 -8.92 -0.19 -3.79
C THR A 116 -8.78 -1.02 -2.51
N MET A 117 -8.80 -2.35 -2.65
CA MET A 117 -8.69 -3.28 -1.53
C MET A 117 -7.98 -4.57 -1.95
N LEU A 118 -6.91 -4.89 -1.25
CA LEU A 118 -6.21 -6.17 -1.26
C LEU A 118 -6.22 -6.66 0.19
N LYS A 119 -7.09 -7.62 0.48
CA LYS A 119 -7.10 -8.33 1.76
C LYS A 119 -6.06 -9.43 1.68
N ALA A 120 -5.02 -9.39 2.50
CA ALA A 120 -3.98 -10.41 2.52
C ALA A 120 -3.76 -10.84 3.97
N ASP A 121 -3.75 -12.15 4.23
CA ASP A 121 -3.33 -12.68 5.53
C ASP A 121 -1.80 -12.61 5.69
N ALA A 122 -1.30 -12.89 6.89
CA ALA A 122 0.14 -12.80 7.19
C ALA A 122 1.01 -13.79 6.40
N ALA A 123 0.41 -14.84 5.82
CA ALA A 123 1.09 -15.83 5.00
C ALA A 123 1.12 -15.45 3.51
N SER A 124 0.31 -14.48 3.09
CA SER A 124 0.25 -13.99 1.72
C SER A 124 1.32 -12.96 1.43
N THR A 125 1.73 -12.88 0.17
CA THR A 125 2.72 -11.88 -0.30
C THR A 125 2.23 -11.18 -1.54
N SER A 126 2.45 -9.87 -1.63
CA SER A 126 2.21 -9.06 -2.83
C SER A 126 3.48 -8.36 -3.28
N ILE A 127 3.86 -8.55 -4.55
CA ILE A 127 5.03 -7.95 -5.17
C ILE A 127 4.55 -7.12 -6.36
N HIS A 128 4.88 -5.83 -6.38
CA HIS A 128 4.46 -4.95 -7.45
C HIS A 128 5.68 -4.37 -8.19
N THR A 129 5.80 -4.72 -9.46
CA THR A 129 6.83 -4.24 -10.39
C THR A 129 6.23 -3.20 -11.34
N MET A 130 6.90 -2.07 -11.55
CA MET A 130 6.43 -0.99 -12.45
C MET A 130 4.96 -0.58 -12.19
N ALA A 131 4.57 -0.53 -10.90
CA ALA A 131 3.21 -0.18 -10.52
C ALA A 131 2.86 1.24 -11.00
N ARG A 132 1.75 1.37 -11.74
CA ARG A 132 1.19 2.65 -12.20
C ARG A 132 -0.02 2.99 -11.33
N MET A 133 -0.06 4.19 -10.77
CA MET A 133 -1.25 4.72 -10.08
C MET A 133 -1.57 6.11 -10.62
N PHE A 134 -2.83 6.34 -10.98
CA PHE A 134 -3.29 7.62 -11.53
C PHE A 134 -4.02 8.50 -10.51
N SER A 135 -4.40 7.95 -9.35
CA SER A 135 -5.02 8.68 -8.23
C SER A 135 -4.23 8.47 -6.94
N GLY A 136 -4.21 9.50 -6.07
CA GLY A 136 -3.59 9.49 -4.75
C GLY A 136 -4.34 8.61 -3.74
N THR A 137 -4.55 7.34 -4.06
CA THR A 137 -5.21 6.35 -3.22
C THR A 137 -4.26 5.19 -3.01
N SER A 138 -3.78 5.00 -1.78
CA SER A 138 -2.84 3.92 -1.47
C SER A 138 -3.51 2.55 -1.68
N PRO A 139 -2.91 1.63 -2.46
CA PRO A 139 -3.42 0.28 -2.53
C PRO A 139 -3.23 -0.35 -1.15
N ALA A 140 -4.20 -1.18 -0.75
CA ALA A 140 -4.05 -1.94 0.48
C ALA A 140 -2.95 -3.00 0.34
N HIS A 141 -2.20 -3.23 1.40
CA HIS A 141 -1.22 -4.30 1.60
C HIS A 141 -0.25 -4.62 0.43
N VAL A 142 0.91 -3.99 0.43
CA VAL A 142 2.04 -4.19 -0.48
C VAL A 142 3.22 -4.77 0.31
N SER A 143 3.63 -6.00 0.02
CA SER A 143 4.76 -6.62 0.71
C SER A 143 6.12 -6.16 0.18
N THR A 144 6.24 -5.96 -1.13
CA THR A 144 7.47 -5.59 -1.85
C THR A 144 7.16 -4.72 -3.08
N ILE A 145 8.02 -3.77 -3.42
CA ILE A 145 7.91 -2.91 -4.61
C ILE A 145 9.19 -3.01 -5.45
N ALA A 146 9.09 -3.15 -6.76
CA ALA A 146 10.22 -3.07 -7.69
C ALA A 146 9.92 -1.99 -8.74
N HIS A 147 10.42 -0.76 -8.54
CA HIS A 147 10.22 0.39 -9.42
C HIS A 147 8.79 1.00 -9.40
N PRO A 148 8.48 1.89 -8.45
CA PRO A 148 7.29 2.73 -8.55
C PRO A 148 7.45 3.70 -9.74
N THR A 149 6.50 3.71 -10.66
CA THR A 149 6.50 4.63 -11.82
C THR A 149 5.34 5.60 -11.72
N ASN A 150 5.61 6.89 -11.97
CA ASN A 150 4.55 7.86 -12.23
C ASN A 150 4.21 7.82 -13.71
N ALA A 151 2.93 7.87 -14.07
CA ALA A 151 2.57 8.39 -15.38
C ALA A 151 2.97 9.87 -15.45
N GLU A 152 3.39 10.36 -16.61
CA GLU A 152 3.93 11.71 -16.78
C GLU A 152 3.00 12.79 -16.17
N GLY A 153 3.57 13.71 -15.39
CA GLY A 153 2.83 14.80 -14.73
C GLY A 153 2.06 14.42 -13.46
N LEU A 154 2.03 13.14 -13.06
CA LEU A 154 1.31 12.68 -11.88
C LEU A 154 2.22 12.52 -10.64
N ARG A 155 1.62 12.78 -9.48
CA ARG A 155 2.28 12.72 -8.18
C ARG A 155 2.46 11.26 -7.73
N THR A 156 3.44 11.01 -6.87
CA THR A 156 3.90 9.65 -6.56
C THR A 156 2.93 8.90 -5.63
N PRO A 157 2.74 7.59 -5.84
CA PRO A 157 1.84 6.74 -5.06
C PRO A 157 2.30 6.51 -3.61
N TRP A 158 1.35 6.38 -2.69
CA TRP A 158 1.59 5.81 -1.36
C TRP A 158 1.27 4.32 -1.35
N PHE A 159 1.99 3.54 -0.55
CA PHE A 159 1.85 2.09 -0.43
C PHE A 159 1.65 1.72 1.03
N ARG A 160 0.63 0.91 1.34
CA ARG A 160 0.44 0.33 2.68
C ARG A 160 1.32 -0.91 2.80
N MET A 161 2.29 -0.93 3.70
CA MET A 161 3.25 -2.02 3.85
C MET A 161 3.19 -2.64 5.25
N PRO A 162 3.53 -3.94 5.38
CA PRO A 162 3.74 -4.55 6.69
C PRO A 162 4.77 -3.77 7.51
N LEU A 163 4.62 -3.80 8.83
CA LEU A 163 5.55 -3.13 9.73
C LEU A 163 6.99 -3.63 9.53
N PRO A 164 7.98 -2.73 9.56
CA PRO A 164 9.37 -3.11 9.38
C PRO A 164 9.91 -3.92 10.56
N PHE A 165 10.90 -4.78 10.34
CA PHE A 165 11.62 -5.40 11.46
C PHE A 165 12.76 -4.48 11.90
N MET A 166 12.96 -4.31 13.21
CA MET A 166 14.10 -3.54 13.72
C MET A 166 15.40 -4.26 13.38
N ARG A 167 16.07 -3.85 12.30
CA ARG A 167 17.46 -4.19 12.00
C ARG A 167 18.24 -2.93 11.70
N ALA A 168 19.52 -2.95 12.03
CA ALA A 168 20.46 -1.95 11.55
C ALA A 168 20.59 -2.05 10.04
N SER A 169 20.53 -0.93 9.31
CA SER A 169 21.02 -0.88 7.94
C SER A 169 22.31 -0.06 7.89
N SER A 170 23.27 -0.56 7.12
CA SER A 170 24.49 0.14 6.71
C SER A 170 24.34 0.82 5.34
N GLN A 171 23.11 0.95 4.82
CA GLN A 171 22.88 1.52 3.48
C GLN A 171 23.10 3.04 3.44
N SER A 172 23.56 3.53 2.29
CA SER A 172 24.07 4.87 1.97
C SER A 172 23.05 6.01 1.94
N GLY A 173 21.83 5.81 2.45
CA GLY A 173 20.79 6.83 2.44
C GLY A 173 21.11 8.00 3.38
N LYS A 174 20.88 9.24 2.93
CA LYS A 174 20.98 10.41 3.80
C LYS A 174 19.61 10.69 4.43
N VAL A 175 19.50 10.52 5.74
CA VAL A 175 18.28 10.88 6.48
C VAL A 175 18.15 12.41 6.51
N VAL A 176 17.06 12.94 5.96
CA VAL A 176 16.82 14.40 5.87
C VAL A 176 15.82 14.89 6.90
N MET A 177 14.90 14.03 7.35
CA MET A 177 14.08 14.24 8.53
C MET A 177 13.80 12.89 9.16
N ARG A 178 13.95 12.82 10.47
CA ARG A 178 13.48 11.69 11.23
C ARG A 178 12.79 12.17 12.48
N TYR A 179 11.63 11.58 12.68
CA TYR A 179 10.83 11.74 13.85
C TYR A 179 10.60 10.37 14.46
N ASP A 180 11.05 10.24 15.71
CA ASP A 180 10.72 9.13 16.59
C ASP A 180 9.97 9.72 17.77
N ALA A 181 9.04 8.97 18.34
CA ALA A 181 8.21 9.49 19.42
C ALA A 181 8.92 9.80 20.76
N GLN A 182 10.24 9.71 20.79
CA GLN A 182 11.07 10.28 21.86
C GLN A 182 11.13 11.81 21.82
N GLN A 183 10.82 12.45 20.68
CA GLN A 183 10.70 13.91 20.55
C GLN A 183 9.23 14.28 20.26
N PRO A 184 8.67 15.43 20.70
CA PRO A 184 7.28 15.83 20.39
C PRO A 184 7.03 16.15 18.90
N ILE A 185 5.98 15.58 18.28
CA ILE A 185 5.42 16.07 17.01
C ILE A 185 4.76 17.40 17.30
N THR A 186 5.30 18.46 16.71
CA THR A 186 4.62 19.74 16.64
C THR A 186 3.96 19.83 15.27
N LEU A 187 2.65 20.08 15.24
CA LEU A 187 1.95 20.46 14.02
C LEU A 187 1.68 21.97 14.06
N LEU A 188 1.79 22.65 12.92
CA LEU A 188 1.40 24.06 12.85
C LEU A 188 -0.11 24.09 12.62
N GLN A 189 -0.84 24.43 13.67
CA GLN A 189 -2.27 24.75 13.61
C GLN A 189 -2.47 26.11 14.27
N ASP A 190 -3.50 26.85 13.85
CA ASP A 190 -3.96 28.06 14.55
C ASP A 190 -4.58 27.74 15.93
N ARG A 191 -4.58 26.47 16.35
CA ARG A 191 -5.07 25.97 17.64
C ARG A 191 -4.10 24.92 18.21
N PRO A 192 -3.92 24.84 19.54
CA PRO A 192 -2.90 23.97 20.13
C PRO A 192 -3.16 22.49 19.82
N VAL A 193 -2.18 21.86 19.18
CA VAL A 193 -2.13 20.40 19.06
C VAL A 193 -1.80 19.84 20.43
N LYS A 194 -2.76 19.13 21.01
CA LYS A 194 -2.57 18.45 22.29
C LYS A 194 -1.86 17.12 22.01
N SER A 195 -0.53 17.15 21.85
CA SER A 195 0.28 15.92 21.80
C SER A 195 0.25 15.29 23.18
N VAL A 196 -0.39 14.13 23.31
CA VAL A 196 -0.36 13.33 24.54
C VAL A 196 0.42 12.06 24.23
N THR A 197 1.55 11.88 24.92
CA THR A 197 2.27 10.60 24.94
C THR A 197 1.37 9.57 25.62
N GLN A 198 0.95 8.53 24.91
CA GLN A 198 0.17 7.43 25.47
C GLN A 198 1.02 6.17 25.56
N LEU A 199 0.97 5.48 26.70
CA LEU A 199 1.65 4.20 26.95
C LEU A 199 0.70 3.03 26.64
N ALA A 200 1.11 2.13 25.75
CA ALA A 200 0.48 0.82 25.49
C ALA A 200 1.52 -0.20 24.96
N GLY A 201 1.16 -1.48 24.88
CA GLY A 201 2.08 -2.59 24.62
C GLY A 201 1.96 -3.21 23.22
N ASN A 202 3.05 -3.16 22.45
CA ASN A 202 3.32 -3.95 21.23
C ASN A 202 4.88 -4.00 21.04
N PRO A 203 5.49 -4.88 20.23
CA PRO A 203 6.96 -4.97 20.12
C PRO A 203 7.60 -3.80 19.33
N PHE A 204 6.80 -2.84 18.86
CA PHE A 204 7.21 -1.50 18.43
C PHE A 204 7.19 -0.45 19.56
N GLY A 205 6.86 -0.90 20.78
CA GLY A 205 6.85 -0.16 22.03
C GLY A 205 6.01 1.12 21.96
N ASP A 206 4.74 1.06 22.37
CA ASP A 206 3.93 2.30 22.50
C ASP A 206 4.40 3.19 23.68
N GLY A 207 5.55 2.89 24.32
CA GLY A 207 6.32 3.90 25.06
C GLY A 207 6.83 5.06 24.19
N ASN A 208 6.78 4.88 22.86
CA ASN A 208 7.22 5.82 21.85
C ASN A 208 6.14 5.92 20.75
N ALA A 209 4.90 6.27 21.09
CA ALA A 209 3.91 6.74 20.12
C ALA A 209 3.27 8.05 20.59
N GLN A 210 2.95 8.92 19.63
CA GLN A 210 2.28 10.18 19.92
C GLN A 210 0.90 10.25 19.32
N ARG A 211 -0.06 10.62 20.16
CA ARG A 211 -1.40 10.91 19.71
C ARG A 211 -1.44 12.28 19.06
N ILE A 212 -1.86 12.29 17.81
CA ILE A 212 -2.22 13.49 17.08
C ILE A 212 -3.74 13.56 16.98
N SER A 213 -4.29 14.69 17.43
CA SER A 213 -5.69 15.06 17.18
C SER A 213 -5.73 16.11 16.09
N LEU A 214 -6.41 15.79 14.99
CA LEU A 214 -6.61 16.68 13.86
C LEU A 214 -8.03 17.24 13.90
N ALA A 215 -8.15 18.56 13.84
CA ALA A 215 -9.42 19.20 13.56
C ALA A 215 -9.80 19.01 12.08
N SER A 216 -11.09 19.16 11.75
CA SER A 216 -11.51 19.33 10.35
C SER A 216 -10.82 20.57 9.78
N SER A 217 -9.92 20.37 8.82
CA SER A 217 -9.11 21.42 8.22
C SER A 217 -8.59 20.97 6.85
N PRO A 218 -8.53 21.86 5.86
CA PRO A 218 -8.08 21.53 4.52
C PRO A 218 -6.63 21.05 4.45
N ASN A 219 -5.75 21.45 5.38
CA ASN A 219 -4.37 20.97 5.48
C ASN A 219 -3.73 21.37 6.83
N THR A 220 -3.14 20.42 7.54
CA THR A 220 -2.35 20.62 8.77
C THR A 220 -0.90 20.16 8.53
N PRO A 221 0.09 21.07 8.41
CA PRO A 221 1.49 20.68 8.26
C PRO A 221 2.12 20.20 9.57
N PHE A 222 3.10 19.31 9.44
CA PHE A 222 4.14 19.13 10.45
C PHE A 222 4.97 20.41 10.56
N ALA A 223 5.35 20.79 11.77
CA ALA A 223 6.25 21.93 12.00
C ALA A 223 7.69 21.64 11.57
N GLN A 224 8.08 20.36 11.57
CA GLN A 224 9.38 19.93 11.07
C GLN A 224 9.32 19.77 9.55
N THR A 225 10.31 20.35 8.88
CA THR A 225 10.48 20.28 7.43
C THR A 225 11.83 19.62 7.12
N ALA A 226 11.90 18.78 6.10
CA ALA A 226 13.18 18.30 5.58
C ALA A 226 13.71 19.27 4.53
N THR A 227 15.02 19.50 4.49
CA THR A 227 15.66 20.26 3.42
C THR A 227 16.32 19.31 2.42
N LEU A 228 15.86 19.35 1.18
CA LEU A 228 16.43 18.61 0.05
C LEU A 228 17.42 19.48 -0.72
N LYS A 229 18.41 18.83 -1.36
CA LYS A 229 19.42 19.47 -2.20
C LYS A 229 19.73 18.59 -3.40
N GLY A 230 19.86 19.20 -4.58
CA GLY A 230 20.19 18.50 -5.82
C GLY A 230 19.00 17.69 -6.36
N SER A 231 19.30 16.62 -7.08
CA SER A 231 18.28 15.72 -7.64
C SER A 231 18.48 14.31 -7.12
N GLY A 232 17.38 13.59 -6.92
CA GLY A 232 17.42 12.23 -6.39
C GLY A 232 16.04 11.67 -6.11
N TRP A 233 15.98 10.77 -5.13
CA TRP A 233 14.79 10.05 -4.71
C TRP A 233 14.57 10.22 -3.21
N LEU A 234 13.34 10.53 -2.82
CA LEU A 234 12.91 10.69 -1.44
C LEU A 234 12.04 9.49 -1.07
N LEU A 235 12.53 8.64 -0.18
CA LEU A 235 11.72 7.65 0.50
C LEU A 235 11.09 8.30 1.73
N THR A 236 9.77 8.21 1.84
CA THR A 236 9.04 8.60 3.04
C THR A 236 8.33 7.40 3.63
N THR A 237 8.50 7.18 4.93
CA THR A 237 7.81 6.14 5.68
C THR A 237 7.06 6.75 6.86
N TYR A 238 5.85 6.26 7.11
CA TYR A 238 4.95 6.77 8.14
C TYR A 238 4.29 5.59 8.87
N ILE A 239 4.61 5.39 10.14
CA ILE A 239 4.07 4.29 10.96
C ILE A 239 2.97 4.84 11.86
N TYR A 240 1.74 4.34 11.68
CA TYR A 240 0.56 4.90 12.32
C TYR A 240 -0.48 3.84 12.72
N LYS A 241 -1.42 4.27 13.58
CA LYS A 241 -2.66 3.57 13.90
C LYS A 241 -3.80 4.59 14.01
N LEU A 242 -4.88 4.40 13.27
CA LEU A 242 -6.04 5.29 13.28
C LEU A 242 -6.97 4.97 14.46
N LEU A 243 -7.26 5.98 15.28
CA LEU A 243 -8.13 5.85 16.45
C LEU A 243 -9.58 6.29 16.18
N SER A 244 -9.83 7.10 15.15
CA SER A 244 -11.18 7.60 14.78
C SER A 244 -11.74 6.96 13.51
N GLU A 245 -13.06 7.01 13.32
CA GLU A 245 -13.72 6.47 12.10
C GLU A 245 -13.40 7.25 10.84
N SER A 246 -13.21 8.55 10.97
CA SER A 246 -12.85 9.43 9.86
C SER A 246 -11.42 9.15 9.39
N PRO A 247 -11.21 8.89 8.09
CA PRO A 247 -9.89 8.70 7.53
C PRO A 247 -9.07 10.00 7.62
N VAL A 248 -7.75 9.84 7.53
CA VAL A 248 -6.82 10.97 7.43
C VAL A 248 -6.04 10.82 6.14
N ARG A 249 -5.96 11.90 5.35
CA ARG A 249 -5.14 11.96 4.15
C ARG A 249 -3.77 12.51 4.50
N ILE A 250 -2.72 11.92 3.92
CA ILE A 250 -1.33 12.36 4.04
C ILE A 250 -0.81 12.80 2.68
N THR A 251 -0.05 13.89 2.65
CA THR A 251 0.71 14.34 1.46
C THR A 251 2.07 14.87 1.88
N ILE A 252 3.03 14.83 0.95
CA ILE A 252 4.28 15.55 1.04
C ILE A 252 4.23 16.63 -0.03
N THR A 253 4.38 17.88 0.39
CA THR A 253 4.41 19.00 -0.54
C THR A 253 5.79 19.65 -0.59
N GLY A 254 6.07 20.21 -1.76
CA GLY A 254 7.21 21.01 -2.15
C GLY A 254 6.81 21.76 -3.44
N THR A 255 7.65 22.64 -3.95
CA THR A 255 7.42 23.45 -5.15
C THR A 255 7.02 22.64 -6.39
N LYS A 256 7.33 21.34 -6.44
CA LYS A 256 6.95 20.42 -7.53
C LYS A 256 5.91 19.34 -7.16
N GLY A 257 5.25 19.43 -5.99
CA GLY A 257 4.16 18.52 -5.62
C GLY A 257 4.61 17.07 -5.40
N ILE A 258 5.38 16.84 -4.34
CA ILE A 258 6.29 15.70 -4.26
C ILE A 258 5.59 14.35 -4.06
N SER A 259 4.41 14.30 -3.43
CA SER A 259 3.60 13.07 -3.40
C SER A 259 2.14 13.28 -3.77
N GLY A 260 1.49 12.20 -4.18
CA GLY A 260 0.04 12.10 -4.22
C GLY A 260 -0.54 12.10 -2.81
N GLU A 261 -1.87 12.11 -2.72
CA GLU A 261 -2.55 11.81 -1.47
C GLU A 261 -2.34 10.33 -1.11
N GLY A 262 -2.19 10.06 0.17
CA GLY A 262 -2.25 8.71 0.74
C GLY A 262 -3.35 8.70 1.78
N GLU A 263 -3.99 7.56 2.00
CA GLU A 263 -5.10 7.47 2.95
C GLU A 263 -4.75 6.56 4.14
N MET A 264 -4.77 7.14 5.34
CA MET A 264 -4.59 6.50 6.63
C MET A 264 -5.94 6.04 7.16
N VAL A 265 -6.18 4.73 7.06
CA VAL A 265 -7.47 4.09 7.39
C VAL A 265 -7.35 2.93 8.38
N SER A 266 -6.12 2.45 8.63
CA SER A 266 -5.90 1.22 9.40
C SER A 266 -6.15 1.44 10.89
N ARG A 267 -6.95 0.55 11.49
CA ARG A 267 -7.15 0.45 12.94
C ARG A 267 -6.07 -0.34 13.65
N GLU A 268 -5.20 -1.01 12.90
CA GLU A 268 -3.99 -1.65 13.40
C GLU A 268 -2.75 -0.88 12.99
N TRP A 269 -1.64 -1.16 13.68
CA TRP A 269 -0.35 -0.57 13.33
C TRP A 269 0.05 -0.96 11.90
N GLU A 270 0.29 0.05 11.07
CA GLU A 270 0.63 -0.11 9.66
C GLU A 270 1.69 0.92 9.25
N MET A 271 2.49 0.60 8.23
CA MET A 271 3.39 1.55 7.60
C MET A 271 2.81 2.03 6.27
N LEU A 272 2.73 3.34 6.06
CA LEU A 272 2.61 3.94 4.74
C LEU A 272 4.00 4.30 4.21
N ALA A 273 4.27 3.98 2.96
CA ALA A 273 5.52 4.29 2.29
C ALA A 273 5.30 4.98 0.95
N ASN A 274 6.20 5.88 0.57
CA ASN A 274 6.16 6.59 -0.70
C ASN A 274 7.59 6.81 -1.18
N ILE A 275 7.84 6.60 -2.48
CA ILE A 275 9.13 6.91 -3.11
C ILE A 275 8.90 7.96 -4.18
N SER A 276 9.58 9.10 -4.06
CA SER A 276 9.35 10.26 -4.91
C SER A 276 10.60 10.78 -5.55
N LYS A 277 10.59 10.99 -6.87
CA LYS A 277 11.66 11.72 -7.54
C LYS A 277 11.59 13.20 -7.17
N PHE A 278 12.72 13.79 -6.82
CA PHE A 278 12.83 15.23 -6.62
C PHE A 278 13.96 15.80 -7.49
N ILE A 279 13.77 17.05 -7.92
CA ILE A 279 14.73 17.81 -8.71
C ILE A 279 14.73 19.22 -8.13
N CYS A 280 15.75 19.54 -7.34
CA CYS A 280 15.90 20.80 -6.64
C CYS A 280 17.16 21.52 -7.14
N ASP A 281 16.97 22.58 -7.93
CA ASP A 281 18.09 23.42 -8.44
C ASP A 281 18.73 24.26 -7.31
N LYS A 282 18.00 24.43 -6.20
CA LYS A 282 18.42 25.07 -4.94
C LYS A 282 17.90 24.26 -3.76
N GLU A 283 18.37 24.56 -2.55
CA GLU A 283 17.83 23.93 -1.34
C GLU A 283 16.32 24.18 -1.23
N GLU A 284 15.56 23.11 -0.96
CA GLU A 284 14.11 23.14 -0.93
C GLU A 284 13.59 22.46 0.34
N ASN A 285 12.68 23.14 1.04
CA ASN A 285 12.01 22.58 2.20
C ASN A 285 10.78 21.78 1.77
N VAL A 286 10.67 20.56 2.29
CA VAL A 286 9.55 19.66 2.07
C VAL A 286 8.90 19.32 3.39
N THR A 287 7.57 19.23 3.37
CA THR A 287 6.77 19.10 4.59
C THR A 287 5.68 18.06 4.41
N VAL A 288 5.43 17.29 5.47
CA VAL A 288 4.31 16.35 5.55
C VAL A 288 3.05 17.11 5.98
N TYR A 289 1.94 16.86 5.30
CA TYR A 289 0.64 17.46 5.58
C TYR A 289 -0.39 16.38 5.86
N HIS A 290 -1.27 16.67 6.81
CA HIS A 290 -2.46 15.89 7.10
C HIS A 290 -3.74 16.64 6.74
N ARG A 291 -4.72 15.95 6.18
CA ARG A 291 -6.07 16.47 5.97
C ARG A 291 -7.10 15.48 6.49
N THR A 292 -8.14 16.00 7.14
CA THR A 292 -9.31 15.21 7.51
C THR A 292 -10.54 16.08 7.37
N ASP A 293 -11.61 15.51 6.82
CA ASP A 293 -12.82 16.27 6.51
C ASP A 293 -13.72 16.41 7.75
N ASN A 294 -13.64 15.46 8.70
CA ASN A 294 -14.53 15.37 9.86
C ASN A 294 -13.81 15.38 11.22
N GLY A 295 -12.51 15.74 11.23
CA GLY A 295 -11.66 15.57 12.41
C GLY A 295 -11.32 14.10 12.68
N SER A 296 -10.13 13.86 13.22
CA SER A 296 -9.66 12.48 13.44
C SER A 296 -8.57 12.42 14.50
N ASN A 297 -8.33 11.22 15.03
CA ASN A 297 -7.25 10.92 15.95
C ASN A 297 -6.42 9.78 15.39
N LEU A 298 -5.11 9.91 15.50
CA LEU A 298 -4.16 8.90 15.08
C LEU A 298 -3.00 8.80 16.07
N LEU A 299 -2.46 7.61 16.23
CA LEU A 299 -1.17 7.38 16.88
C LEU A 299 -0.10 7.35 15.79
N VAL A 300 1.02 8.04 16.03
CA VAL A 300 2.21 8.02 15.18
C VAL A 300 3.36 7.47 15.99
N ALA A 301 3.97 6.39 15.52
CA ALA A 301 5.20 5.88 16.12
C ALA A 301 6.43 6.54 15.51
N ARG A 302 6.43 6.70 14.17
CA ARG A 302 7.60 7.18 13.43
C ARG A 302 7.23 7.82 12.10
N VAL A 303 7.98 8.85 11.73
CA VAL A 303 8.00 9.44 10.39
C VAL A 303 9.46 9.58 9.97
N ALA A 304 9.81 9.11 8.78
CA ALA A 304 11.15 9.30 8.24
C ALA A 304 11.07 9.73 6.78
N MET A 305 11.92 10.69 6.42
CA MET A 305 12.20 11.10 5.05
C MET A 305 13.70 10.89 4.81
N ILE A 306 14.04 10.05 3.85
CA ILE A 306 15.41 9.63 3.53
C ILE A 306 15.65 9.90 2.05
N SER A 307 16.72 10.62 1.74
CA SER A 307 17.11 10.86 0.35
C SER A 307 18.16 9.86 -0.13
N PHE A 308 18.02 9.49 -1.40
CA PHE A 308 18.88 8.57 -2.12
C PHE A 308 19.22 9.17 -3.48
N GLU A 309 20.42 8.86 -3.99
CA GLU A 309 20.81 9.26 -5.34
C GLU A 309 20.11 8.37 -6.40
N ARG A 310 19.96 7.08 -6.11
CA ARG A 310 19.41 6.08 -7.03
C ARG A 310 18.06 5.56 -6.54
N LEU A 311 17.15 5.30 -7.49
CA LEU A 311 15.84 4.71 -7.20
C LEU A 311 15.99 3.34 -6.54
N GLN A 312 16.89 2.51 -7.08
CA GLN A 312 17.08 1.15 -6.61
C GLN A 312 17.50 1.12 -5.14
N ASP A 313 18.36 2.03 -4.70
CA ASP A 313 18.78 2.11 -3.29
C ASP A 313 17.59 2.43 -2.37
N ALA A 314 16.68 3.33 -2.78
CA ALA A 314 15.47 3.64 -2.02
C ALA A 314 14.49 2.45 -1.95
N VAL A 315 14.37 1.72 -3.07
CA VAL A 315 13.53 0.52 -3.18
C VAL A 315 14.09 -0.61 -2.32
N ASP A 316 15.40 -0.86 -2.41
CA ASP A 316 16.08 -1.89 -1.63
C ASP A 316 16.00 -1.58 -0.13
N PHE A 317 16.16 -0.32 0.26
CA PHE A 317 15.98 0.12 1.63
C PHE A 317 14.56 -0.16 2.14
N LEU A 318 13.54 0.20 1.37
CA LEU A 318 12.14 -0.02 1.72
C LEU A 318 11.80 -1.52 1.83
N ASN A 319 12.24 -2.32 0.85
CA ASN A 319 11.97 -3.76 0.78
C ASN A 319 12.75 -4.56 1.83
N ALA A 320 13.92 -4.09 2.23
CA ALA A 320 14.65 -4.66 3.35
C ALA A 320 13.83 -4.51 4.66
N LYS A 321 12.78 -3.68 4.65
CA LYS A 321 11.91 -3.43 5.80
C LYS A 321 12.73 -2.97 7.00
N ILE A 322 13.74 -2.15 6.72
CA ILE A 322 14.67 -1.62 7.71
C ILE A 322 14.22 -0.21 8.08
N LEU A 323 14.37 0.10 9.37
CA LEU A 323 14.20 1.43 9.89
C LEU A 323 15.55 2.18 9.93
N PRO A 324 15.61 3.45 9.52
CA PRO A 324 16.82 4.25 9.71
C PRO A 324 17.11 4.42 11.21
N PHE A 325 18.38 4.23 11.58
CA PHE A 325 18.90 4.47 12.92
C PHE A 325 19.37 5.89 13.16
#